data_AF-A0A9D9YM75-F1
#
_entry.id   AF-A0A9D9YM75-F1
#
_cell.length_a   1.000
_cell.length_b   1.000
_cell.length_c   1.000
_cell.angle_alpha   90.00
_cell.angle_beta   90.00
_cell.angle_gamma   90.00
#
_symmetry.space_group_name_H-M   'P 1'
#
loop_
_entity.id
_entity.type
_entity.pdbx_description
1 polymer ?
#
loop_
_entity_poly.entity_id
_entity_poly.type
_entity_poly.pdbx_seq_one_letter_code
_entity_poly.pdbx_strand_id
1 'polypeptide(L)'
;MAIIDIDFNFQQDSKCGDPDTDSQKLYEAHKLLWSKELPNGKMFTLEIKSSNYGRFLIKNNLCMNLSSDRMCPHFVEKYNKFNNWLSDLEKEELKYRVRTIGGHIVFPAHKKNGFTINQARGVSRKICDRFDLTLECIRRFYMDEKSPLSKTLINYKDFFDLFVDFKGYVDFFLLQDFIDQKYQVEFSLPFDNFNRTPLPQTIDEYKHYKEHTINLIKKRNKRILESLS
;
A
#
# COMPACT_ATOMS: atom_id res chain seq x y z
N MET A 1 -0.18 -20.37 17.23
CA MET A 1 0.26 -19.33 16.28
C MET A 1 -0.71 -18.17 16.35
N ALA A 2 -0.24 -16.93 16.40
CA ALA A 2 -1.14 -15.77 16.30
C ALA A 2 -1.66 -15.69 14.87
N ILE A 3 -2.97 -15.89 14.69
CA ILE A 3 -3.63 -15.80 13.39
C ILE A 3 -3.99 -14.33 13.15
N ILE A 4 -3.66 -13.81 11.96
CA ILE A 4 -4.08 -12.46 11.56
C ILE A 4 -5.56 -12.53 11.20
N ASP A 5 -6.39 -11.76 11.92
CA ASP A 5 -7.78 -11.54 11.52
C ASP A 5 -7.80 -10.59 10.30
N ILE A 6 -8.08 -11.17 9.13
CA ILE A 6 -8.07 -10.46 7.85
C ILE A 6 -9.26 -9.52 7.66
N ASP A 7 -10.30 -9.63 8.48
CA ASP A 7 -11.47 -8.75 8.47
C ASP A 7 -11.43 -7.70 9.60
N PHE A 8 -10.37 -7.70 10.43
CA PHE A 8 -10.22 -6.70 11.48
C PHE A 8 -10.01 -5.29 10.90
N ASN A 9 -10.77 -4.32 11.42
CA ASN A 9 -10.59 -2.90 11.11
C ASN A 9 -9.52 -2.31 12.03
N PHE A 10 -8.30 -2.11 11.53
CA PHE A 10 -7.19 -1.61 12.34
C PHE A 10 -7.42 -0.21 12.92
N GLN A 11 -8.33 0.59 12.35
CA GLN A 11 -8.70 1.88 12.93
C GLN A 11 -9.26 1.75 14.35
N GLN A 12 -9.91 0.63 14.68
CA GLN A 12 -10.46 0.38 16.02
C GLN A 12 -9.38 0.15 17.09
N ASP A 13 -8.17 -0.19 16.67
CA ASP A 13 -7.00 -0.39 17.55
C ASP A 13 -6.12 0.86 17.66
N SER A 14 -6.38 1.87 16.82
CA SER A 14 -5.64 3.13 16.80
C SER A 14 -6.17 4.10 17.85
N LYS A 15 -5.27 4.76 18.60
CA LYS A 15 -5.66 5.78 19.59
C LYS A 15 -5.90 7.13 18.93
N CYS A 16 -5.11 7.48 17.92
CA CYS A 16 -5.26 8.73 17.15
C CYS A 16 -6.24 8.62 15.97
N GLY A 17 -6.79 7.43 15.72
CA GLY A 17 -7.69 7.14 14.60
C GLY A 17 -6.98 6.88 13.26
N ASP A 18 -5.64 6.95 13.22
CA ASP A 18 -4.81 6.53 12.10
C ASP A 18 -3.98 5.28 12.45
N PRO A 19 -4.39 4.08 12.02
CA PRO A 19 -3.70 2.84 12.36
C PRO A 19 -2.26 2.78 11.85
N ASP A 20 -1.92 3.49 10.77
CA ASP A 20 -0.55 3.58 10.26
C ASP A 20 0.40 4.24 11.28
N THR A 21 -0.17 5.05 12.18
CA THR A 21 0.56 5.75 13.24
C THR A 21 0.74 4.89 14.48
N ASP A 22 -0.31 4.27 15.03
CA ASP A 22 -0.27 3.71 16.39
C ASP A 22 -1.09 2.41 16.63
N SER A 23 -1.53 1.69 15.60
CA SER A 23 -2.17 0.39 15.81
C SER A 23 -1.13 -0.69 16.12
N GLN A 24 -1.12 -1.21 17.34
CA GLN A 24 -0.23 -2.32 17.71
C GLN A 24 -0.56 -3.56 16.88
N LYS A 25 -1.85 -3.87 16.69
CA LYS A 25 -2.29 -5.05 15.93
C LYS A 25 -1.80 -5.00 14.47
N LEU A 26 -1.84 -3.82 13.83
CA LEU A 26 -1.35 -3.66 12.46
C LEU A 26 0.16 -3.90 12.37
N TYR A 27 0.93 -3.37 13.32
CA TYR A 27 2.38 -3.54 13.32
C TYR A 27 2.81 -4.97 13.67
N GLU A 28 2.08 -5.67 14.54
CA GLU A 28 2.27 -7.11 14.78
C GLU A 28 1.94 -7.94 13.54
N ALA A 29 0.87 -7.60 12.82
CA ALA A 29 0.52 -8.24 11.55
C ALA A 29 1.64 -8.06 10.51
N HIS A 30 2.18 -6.85 10.36
CA HIS A 30 3.33 -6.61 9.48
C HIS A 30 4.59 -7.37 9.91
N LYS A 31 4.90 -7.39 11.21
CA LYS A 31 6.03 -8.15 11.73
C LYS A 31 5.89 -9.63 11.40
N LEU A 32 4.72 -10.22 11.62
CA LEU A 32 4.44 -11.62 11.33
C LEU A 32 4.54 -11.95 9.84
N LEU A 33 3.94 -11.12 8.97
CA LEU A 33 3.89 -11.39 7.52
C LEU A 33 5.23 -11.22 6.81
N TRP A 34 6.00 -10.22 7.23
CA TRP A 34 7.17 -9.77 6.49
C TRP A 34 8.49 -10.19 7.16
N SER A 35 8.46 -10.85 8.33
CA SER A 35 9.65 -11.49 8.90
C SER A 35 9.92 -12.85 8.26
N LYS A 36 10.44 -12.86 7.04
CA LYS A 36 10.69 -14.08 6.25
C LYS A 36 11.87 -13.91 5.31
N GLU A 37 12.26 -14.97 4.64
CA GLU A 37 13.32 -14.95 3.63
C GLU A 37 12.92 -14.04 2.45
N LEU A 38 13.84 -13.18 2.04
CA LEU A 38 13.71 -12.31 0.87
C LEU A 38 14.09 -13.07 -0.41
N PRO A 39 13.64 -12.61 -1.59
CA PRO A 39 14.05 -13.19 -2.88
C PRO A 39 15.57 -13.22 -3.12
N ASN A 40 16.33 -12.37 -2.42
CA ASN A 40 17.79 -12.36 -2.47
C ASN A 40 18.48 -13.36 -1.52
N GLY A 41 17.71 -14.25 -0.86
CA GLY A 41 18.19 -15.27 0.07
C GLY A 41 18.53 -14.76 1.48
N LYS A 42 18.35 -13.47 1.77
CA LYS A 42 18.59 -12.91 3.11
C LYS A 42 17.35 -13.06 3.98
N MET A 43 17.54 -13.40 5.25
CA MET A 43 16.45 -13.35 6.22
C MET A 43 16.12 -11.90 6.59
N PHE A 44 14.86 -11.50 6.40
CA PHE A 44 14.37 -10.20 6.84
C PHE A 44 13.75 -10.34 8.22
N THR A 45 14.40 -9.77 9.24
CA THR A 45 13.94 -9.87 10.64
C THR A 45 13.38 -8.53 11.07
N LEU A 46 12.14 -8.52 11.54
CA LEU A 46 11.43 -7.29 11.92
C LEU A 46 11.16 -7.19 13.41
N GLU A 47 11.30 -5.99 13.93
CA GLU A 47 10.96 -5.62 15.31
C GLU A 47 10.09 -4.37 15.32
N ILE A 48 9.09 -4.34 16.19
CA ILE A 48 8.26 -3.15 16.39
C ILE A 48 8.99 -2.23 17.36
N LYS A 49 9.11 -0.96 16.96
CA LYS A 49 9.68 0.09 17.78
C LYS A 49 8.66 1.19 17.97
N SER A 50 8.37 1.54 19.23
CA SER A 50 7.65 2.77 19.55
C SER A 50 8.60 3.95 19.53
N SER A 51 8.16 5.07 18.94
CA SER A 51 8.85 6.36 19.06
C SER A 51 8.32 7.13 20.26
N ASN A 52 9.09 8.12 20.74
CA ASN A 52 8.71 8.97 21.87
C ASN A 52 7.40 9.75 21.64
N TYR A 53 6.93 9.84 20.39
CA TYR A 53 5.70 10.54 20.01
C TYR A 53 4.51 9.59 19.81
N GLY A 54 4.61 8.32 20.26
CA GLY A 54 3.54 7.32 20.15
C GLY A 54 3.38 6.72 18.76
N ARG A 55 4.22 7.09 17.78
CA ARG A 55 4.21 6.48 16.44
C ARG A 55 5.03 5.19 16.43
N PHE A 56 4.48 4.13 15.85
CA PHE A 56 5.20 2.88 15.61
C PHE A 56 6.08 2.93 14.36
N LEU A 57 7.16 2.18 14.41
CA LEU A 57 8.08 1.91 13.32
C LEU A 57 8.41 0.42 13.30
N ILE A 58 8.82 -0.07 12.14
CA ILE A 58 9.34 -1.43 11.95
C ILE A 58 10.84 -1.31 11.74
N LYS A 59 11.61 -1.71 12.75
CA LYS A 59 13.06 -1.86 12.64
C LYS A 59 13.38 -3.17 11.92
N ASN A 60 14.42 -3.16 11.11
CA ASN A 60 14.90 -4.34 10.40
C ASN A 60 16.44 -4.38 10.34
N ASN A 61 16.97 -5.49 9.86
CA ASN A 61 18.40 -5.79 9.81
C ASN A 61 19.11 -5.41 8.50
N LEU A 62 18.39 -4.90 7.47
CA LEU A 62 18.95 -4.77 6.11
C LEU A 62 18.88 -3.35 5.53
N CYS A 63 17.92 -2.54 5.96
CA CYS A 63 17.71 -1.19 5.47
C CYS A 63 17.18 -0.29 6.60
N MET A 64 16.80 0.94 6.25
CA MET A 64 16.22 1.86 7.23
C MET A 64 14.88 1.38 7.78
N ASN A 65 14.45 1.97 8.90
CA ASN A 65 13.15 1.65 9.49
C ASN A 65 12.01 1.85 8.47
N LEU A 66 11.03 0.95 8.52
CA LEU A 66 9.81 1.02 7.74
C LEU A 66 8.66 1.54 8.60
N SER A 67 7.60 2.02 7.95
CA SER A 67 6.32 2.34 8.57
C SER A 67 5.20 1.77 7.72
N SER A 68 4.06 1.47 8.35
CA SER A 68 2.85 1.12 7.64
C SER A 68 2.32 2.31 6.82
N ASP A 69 1.63 2.01 5.73
CA ASP A 69 0.95 2.95 4.87
C ASP A 69 -0.28 2.28 4.26
N ARG A 70 -1.42 2.95 4.34
CA ARG A 70 -2.65 2.52 3.67
C ARG A 70 -2.51 2.62 2.16
N MET A 71 -2.54 1.49 1.45
CA MET A 71 -2.36 1.41 0.00
C MET A 71 -3.36 2.29 -0.76
N CYS A 72 -4.66 2.10 -0.56
CA CYS A 72 -5.67 2.71 -1.40
C CYS A 72 -6.39 3.87 -0.68
N PRO A 73 -6.44 5.08 -1.26
CA PRO A 73 -7.24 6.17 -0.72
C PRO A 73 -8.73 5.88 -0.87
N HIS A 74 -9.52 6.20 0.16
CA HIS A 74 -10.90 6.61 -0.05
C HIS A 74 -10.89 8.10 -0.39
N PHE A 75 -11.59 8.50 -1.46
CA PHE A 75 -11.72 9.92 -1.81
C PHE A 75 -12.94 10.57 -1.16
N VAL A 76 -13.67 9.80 -0.35
CA VAL A 76 -14.79 10.24 0.47
C VAL A 76 -14.37 11.43 1.31
N GLU A 77 -15.14 12.52 1.25
CA GLU A 77 -14.94 13.77 2.01
C GLU A 77 -13.60 14.51 1.76
N LYS A 78 -12.69 13.94 0.94
CA LYS A 78 -11.42 14.58 0.56
C LYS A 78 -11.60 15.65 -0.52
N TYR A 79 -12.63 15.49 -1.37
CA TYR A 79 -12.95 16.44 -2.43
C TYR A 79 -14.46 16.67 -2.49
N ASN A 80 -14.88 17.94 -2.41
CA ASN A 80 -16.30 18.32 -2.41
C ASN A 80 -17.10 17.70 -3.57
N LYS A 81 -16.48 17.57 -4.75
CA LYS A 81 -17.13 16.97 -5.92
C LYS A 81 -17.60 15.53 -5.71
N PHE A 82 -17.04 14.79 -4.76
CA PHE A 82 -17.35 13.38 -4.51
C PHE A 82 -18.40 13.13 -3.43
N ASN A 83 -18.79 14.15 -2.66
CA ASN A 83 -19.60 13.97 -1.45
C ASN A 83 -20.96 13.29 -1.70
N ASN A 84 -21.52 13.45 -2.90
CA ASN A 84 -22.82 12.92 -3.29
C ASN A 84 -22.74 11.78 -4.33
N TRP A 85 -21.53 11.29 -4.65
CA TRP A 85 -21.37 10.26 -5.69
C TRP A 85 -21.56 8.84 -5.17
N LEU A 86 -21.43 8.65 -3.86
CA LEU A 86 -21.62 7.38 -3.16
C LEU A 86 -22.65 7.54 -2.05
N SER A 87 -23.45 6.51 -1.81
CA SER A 87 -24.28 6.41 -0.61
C SER A 87 -23.43 6.21 0.64
N ASP A 88 -23.99 6.45 1.82
CA ASP A 88 -23.24 6.31 3.08
C ASP A 88 -22.80 4.87 3.34
N LEU A 89 -23.63 3.88 2.97
CA LEU A 89 -23.25 2.46 3.02
C LEU A 89 -22.01 2.16 2.14
N GLU A 90 -21.95 2.73 0.94
CA GLU A 90 -20.81 2.55 0.04
C GLU A 90 -19.54 3.25 0.54
N LYS A 91 -19.69 4.42 1.18
CA LYS A 91 -18.58 5.13 1.82
C LYS A 91 -18.00 4.32 2.96
N GLU A 92 -18.85 3.81 3.84
CA GLU A 92 -18.44 3.03 5.01
C GLU A 92 -17.84 1.68 4.62
N GLU A 93 -18.37 0.99 3.61
CA GLU A 93 -17.74 -0.25 3.09
C GLU A 93 -16.32 0.03 2.59
N LEU A 94 -16.13 1.07 1.76
CA LEU A 94 -14.81 1.41 1.25
C LEU A 94 -13.86 1.81 2.38
N LYS A 95 -14.28 2.69 3.30
CA LYS A 95 -13.48 3.13 4.46
C LYS A 95 -13.06 1.94 5.33
N TYR A 96 -13.97 1.00 5.58
CA TYR A 96 -13.67 -0.22 6.33
C TYR A 96 -12.66 -1.11 5.59
N ARG A 97 -12.91 -1.42 4.32
CA ARG A 97 -12.08 -2.39 3.57
C ARG A 97 -10.64 -1.92 3.44
N VAL A 98 -10.40 -0.63 3.18
CA VAL A 98 -9.04 -0.08 3.10
C VAL A 98 -8.30 -0.03 4.45
N ARG A 99 -8.95 -0.39 5.56
CA ARG A 99 -8.35 -0.49 6.90
C ARG A 99 -8.16 -1.93 7.39
N THR A 100 -8.36 -2.91 6.52
CA THR A 100 -8.00 -4.32 6.75
C THR A 100 -6.57 -4.59 6.27
N ILE A 101 -5.95 -5.72 6.64
CA ILE A 101 -4.51 -5.95 6.41
C ILE A 101 -4.10 -5.88 4.94
N GLY A 102 -4.95 -6.34 4.03
CA GLY A 102 -4.76 -6.27 2.59
C GLY A 102 -4.84 -4.85 2.02
N GLY A 103 -5.37 -3.89 2.79
CA GLY A 103 -5.34 -2.46 2.50
C GLY A 103 -4.08 -1.74 2.96
N HIS A 104 -3.15 -2.40 3.64
CA HIS A 104 -1.91 -1.81 4.16
C HIS A 104 -0.64 -2.43 3.54
N ILE A 105 0.40 -1.61 3.42
CA ILE A 105 1.75 -2.00 2.97
C ILE A 105 2.79 -1.31 3.86
N VAL A 106 4.07 -1.65 3.71
CA VAL A 106 5.17 -1.01 4.42
C VAL A 106 6.11 -0.32 3.43
N PHE A 107 6.56 0.88 3.78
CA PHE A 107 7.59 1.62 3.05
C PHE A 107 8.65 2.16 4.01
N PRO A 108 9.86 2.48 3.51
CA PRO A 108 10.85 3.28 4.24
C PRO A 108 10.25 4.53 4.89
N ALA A 109 10.43 4.65 6.21
CA ALA A 109 9.70 5.60 7.05
C ALA A 109 10.25 7.03 7.03
N HIS A 110 11.54 7.19 6.74
CA HIS A 110 12.22 8.49 6.84
C HIS A 110 12.65 9.01 5.46
N LYS A 111 12.70 10.33 5.35
CA LYS A 111 13.13 11.03 4.13
C LYS A 111 14.55 10.64 3.74
N LYS A 112 14.78 10.40 2.46
CA LYS A 112 16.10 10.18 1.86
C LYS A 112 16.21 11.07 0.63
N ASN A 113 16.95 12.17 0.73
CA ASN A 113 17.12 13.18 -0.33
C ASN A 113 15.82 13.64 -1.01
N GLY A 114 14.78 13.95 -0.22
CA GLY A 114 13.48 14.39 -0.71
C GLY A 114 12.32 13.88 0.13
N PHE A 115 11.17 13.67 -0.52
CA PHE A 115 10.00 13.06 0.10
C PHE A 115 10.20 11.57 0.40
N THR A 116 9.51 11.06 1.42
CA THR A 116 9.27 9.61 1.52
C THR A 116 8.41 9.12 0.36
N ILE A 117 8.36 7.81 0.13
CA ILE A 117 7.49 7.22 -0.91
C ILE A 117 6.03 7.61 -0.67
N ASN A 118 5.54 7.50 0.57
CA ASN A 118 4.18 7.90 0.93
C ASN A 118 3.93 9.39 0.67
N GLN A 119 4.87 10.26 1.05
CA GLN A 119 4.75 11.70 0.75
C GLN A 119 4.72 11.97 -0.75
N ALA A 120 5.61 11.32 -1.51
CA ALA A 120 5.74 11.54 -2.95
C ALA A 120 4.50 11.11 -3.73
N ARG A 121 3.88 9.97 -3.39
CA ARG A 121 2.64 9.51 -4.04
C ARG A 121 1.43 10.40 -3.70
N GLY A 122 1.39 10.97 -2.49
CA GLY A 122 0.29 11.84 -2.06
C GLY A 122 0.34 13.25 -2.65
N VAL A 123 1.52 13.83 -2.78
CA VAL A 123 1.68 15.17 -3.39
C VAL A 123 1.68 15.14 -4.91
N SER A 124 1.96 13.98 -5.52
CA SER A 124 1.97 13.83 -6.98
C SER A 124 0.56 13.93 -7.55
N ARG A 125 0.28 15.00 -8.29
CA ARG A 125 -0.99 15.19 -9.02
C ARG A 125 -1.23 14.14 -10.13
N LYS A 126 -0.21 13.35 -10.46
CA LYS A 126 -0.29 12.22 -11.42
C LYS A 126 -0.66 10.90 -10.75
N ILE A 127 -0.69 10.83 -9.41
CA ILE A 127 -0.92 9.60 -8.65
C ILE A 127 -2.04 9.79 -7.64
N CYS A 128 -2.01 10.86 -6.85
CA CYS A 128 -3.01 11.17 -5.82
C CYS A 128 -3.29 9.97 -4.90
N ASP A 129 -2.22 9.37 -4.36
CA ASP A 129 -2.24 8.16 -3.50
C ASP A 129 -2.73 6.86 -4.15
N ARG A 130 -3.16 6.85 -5.42
CA ARG A 130 -3.62 5.61 -6.07
C ARG A 130 -2.54 4.53 -6.08
N PHE A 131 -2.84 3.38 -5.49
CA PHE A 131 -1.88 2.31 -5.32
C PHE A 131 -1.50 1.63 -6.64
N ASP A 132 -2.44 1.39 -7.54
CA ASP A 132 -2.17 0.83 -8.87
C ASP A 132 -1.19 1.70 -9.68
N LEU A 133 -1.37 3.03 -9.67
CA LEU A 133 -0.43 3.96 -10.28
C LEU A 133 0.93 3.96 -9.56
N THR A 134 0.94 3.79 -8.24
CA THR A 134 2.18 3.64 -7.43
C THR A 134 2.90 2.34 -7.78
N LEU A 135 2.17 1.23 -7.92
CA LEU A 135 2.68 -0.08 -8.27
C LEU A 135 3.25 -0.08 -9.69
N GLU A 136 2.61 0.62 -10.64
CA GLU A 136 3.15 0.82 -11.98
C GLU A 136 4.46 1.62 -11.94
N CYS A 137 4.58 2.62 -11.07
CA CYS A 137 5.86 3.31 -10.86
C CYS A 137 6.95 2.37 -10.34
N ILE A 138 6.60 1.43 -9.45
CA ILE A 138 7.52 0.41 -8.93
C ILE A 138 7.89 -0.61 -10.01
N ARG A 139 6.93 -1.08 -10.83
CA ARG A 139 7.19 -1.94 -11.98
C ARG A 139 8.19 -1.30 -12.94
N ARG A 140 7.96 -0.04 -13.29
CA ARG A 140 8.86 0.75 -14.14
C ARG A 140 10.24 0.94 -13.53
N PHE A 141 10.33 1.14 -12.22
CA PHE A 141 11.63 1.22 -11.54
C PHE A 141 12.48 -0.04 -11.76
N TYR A 142 11.90 -1.24 -11.67
CA TYR A 142 12.62 -2.49 -11.94
C TYR A 142 12.97 -2.71 -13.42
N MET A 143 12.26 -2.04 -14.33
CA MET A 143 12.51 -2.08 -15.78
C MET A 143 13.40 -0.92 -16.27
N ASP A 144 13.93 -0.09 -15.36
CA ASP A 144 14.67 1.15 -15.67
C ASP A 144 13.87 2.13 -16.57
N GLU A 145 12.55 2.13 -16.42
CA GLU A 145 11.62 3.01 -17.12
C GLU A 145 11.28 4.27 -16.29
N LYS A 146 10.99 5.37 -16.99
CA LYS A 146 10.58 6.62 -16.35
C LYS A 146 9.14 6.56 -15.84
N SER A 147 8.93 7.09 -14.63
CA SER A 147 7.63 7.25 -13.98
C SER A 147 7.59 8.54 -13.14
N PRO A 148 6.41 9.00 -12.70
CA PRO A 148 6.30 10.16 -11.82
C PRO A 148 7.05 10.01 -10.47
N LEU A 149 7.40 8.79 -10.05
CA LEU A 149 8.13 8.54 -8.81
C LEU A 149 9.61 8.15 -9.03
N SER A 150 10.14 8.12 -10.26
CA SER A 150 11.50 7.61 -10.54
C SER A 150 12.56 8.18 -9.59
N LYS A 151 12.61 9.51 -9.40
CA LYS A 151 13.59 10.15 -8.50
C LYS A 151 13.43 9.68 -7.06
N THR A 152 12.20 9.56 -6.56
CA THR A 152 11.93 9.10 -5.20
C THR A 152 12.31 7.63 -5.05
N LEU A 153 11.93 6.76 -5.97
CA LEU A 153 12.22 5.33 -5.88
C LEU A 153 13.73 5.05 -5.92
N ILE A 154 14.49 5.79 -6.74
CA ILE A 154 15.96 5.72 -6.79
C ILE A 154 16.59 6.06 -5.43
N ASN A 155 16.06 7.04 -4.70
CA ASN A 155 16.58 7.37 -3.36
C ASN A 155 16.45 6.19 -2.37
N TYR A 156 15.47 5.30 -2.59
CA TYR A 156 15.22 4.11 -1.77
C TYR A 156 15.63 2.81 -2.48
N LYS A 157 16.58 2.88 -3.43
CA LYS A 157 17.06 1.71 -4.18
C LYS A 157 17.53 0.58 -3.27
N ASP A 158 18.16 0.89 -2.13
CA ASP A 158 18.58 -0.08 -1.11
C ASP A 158 17.43 -0.93 -0.56
N PHE A 159 16.22 -0.35 -0.44
CA PHE A 159 15.02 -1.11 -0.08
C PHE A 159 14.51 -1.96 -1.25
N PHE A 160 14.45 -1.41 -2.45
CA PHE A 160 13.92 -2.15 -3.61
C PHE A 160 14.84 -3.28 -4.09
N ASP A 161 16.16 -3.13 -3.96
CA ASP A 161 17.15 -4.16 -4.28
C ASP A 161 16.99 -5.42 -3.42
N LEU A 162 16.30 -5.33 -2.27
CA LEU A 162 16.01 -6.50 -1.43
C LEU A 162 15.15 -7.54 -2.14
N PHE A 163 14.32 -7.11 -3.09
CA PHE A 163 13.35 -7.96 -3.77
C PHE A 163 13.81 -8.49 -5.13
N VAL A 164 15.04 -8.12 -5.56
CA VAL A 164 15.67 -8.53 -6.83
C VAL A 164 15.00 -7.95 -8.07
N ASP A 165 13.71 -8.20 -8.27
CA ASP A 165 12.92 -7.72 -9.40
C ASP A 165 11.47 -7.40 -9.01
N PHE A 166 10.65 -6.98 -9.98
CA PHE A 166 9.24 -6.66 -9.73
C PHE A 166 8.43 -7.88 -9.28
N LYS A 167 8.73 -9.07 -9.80
CA LYS A 167 8.05 -10.30 -9.41
C LYS A 167 8.35 -10.63 -7.95
N GLY A 168 9.61 -10.52 -7.53
CA GLY A 168 10.02 -10.69 -6.14
C GLY A 168 9.37 -9.67 -5.21
N TYR A 169 9.20 -8.42 -5.64
CA TYR A 169 8.48 -7.41 -4.86
C TYR A 169 6.99 -7.79 -4.68
N VAL A 170 6.33 -8.16 -5.78
CA VAL A 170 4.93 -8.58 -5.79
C VAL A 170 4.73 -9.82 -4.93
N ASP A 171 5.58 -10.83 -5.09
CA ASP A 171 5.45 -12.10 -4.40
C ASP A 171 5.72 -11.96 -2.90
N PHE A 172 6.72 -11.17 -2.52
CA PHE A 172 7.04 -10.94 -1.11
C PHE A 172 5.89 -10.28 -0.35
N PHE A 173 5.27 -9.24 -0.93
CA PHE A 173 4.17 -8.48 -0.32
C PHE A 173 2.77 -9.01 -0.62
N LEU A 174 2.67 -10.16 -1.29
CA LEU A 174 1.42 -10.83 -1.64
C LEU A 174 0.50 -9.92 -2.48
N LEU A 175 1.04 -9.33 -3.54
CA LEU A 175 0.37 -8.37 -4.42
C LEU A 175 -0.11 -8.98 -5.75
N GLN A 176 -0.12 -10.31 -5.89
CA GLN A 176 -0.44 -10.99 -7.14
C GLN A 176 -1.85 -10.67 -7.65
N ASP A 177 -2.77 -10.27 -6.78
CA ASP A 177 -4.13 -9.88 -7.18
C ASP A 177 -4.20 -8.49 -7.85
N PHE A 178 -3.12 -7.71 -7.78
CA PHE A 178 -3.00 -6.36 -8.38
C PHE A 178 -2.30 -6.39 -9.75
N ILE A 179 -2.01 -7.58 -10.28
CA ILE A 179 -1.34 -7.76 -11.56
C ILE A 179 -2.05 -8.83 -12.41
N ASP A 180 -1.83 -8.77 -13.72
CA ASP A 180 -2.26 -9.80 -14.66
C ASP A 180 -1.23 -10.95 -14.73
N GLN A 181 -1.53 -11.96 -15.55
CA GLN A 181 -0.66 -13.12 -15.78
C GLN A 181 0.69 -12.77 -16.43
N LYS A 182 0.81 -11.58 -17.03
CA LYS A 182 2.02 -11.04 -17.65
C LYS A 182 2.74 -10.05 -16.73
N TYR A 183 2.40 -10.02 -15.44
CA TYR A 183 2.95 -9.10 -14.45
C TYR A 183 2.75 -7.61 -14.81
N GLN A 184 1.69 -7.30 -15.56
CA GLN A 184 1.24 -5.92 -15.78
C GLN A 184 0.28 -5.52 -14.68
N VAL A 185 0.31 -4.25 -14.28
CA VAL A 185 -0.56 -3.75 -13.20
C VAL A 185 -2.02 -3.68 -13.65
N GLU A 186 -2.91 -4.17 -12.81
CA GLU A 186 -4.36 -4.03 -12.97
C GLU A 186 -4.81 -2.65 -12.47
N PHE A 187 -5.31 -1.82 -13.39
CA PHE A 187 -5.69 -0.44 -13.07
C PHE A 187 -7.19 -0.32 -12.77
N SER A 188 -7.53 0.38 -11.68
CA SER A 188 -8.91 0.65 -11.28
C SER A 188 -9.61 1.74 -12.10
N LEU A 189 -8.89 2.40 -13.00
CA LEU A 189 -9.41 3.35 -14.01
C LEU A 189 -8.53 3.24 -15.26
N PRO A 190 -9.04 3.59 -16.46
CA PRO A 190 -8.26 3.54 -17.70
C PRO A 190 -6.90 4.21 -17.56
N PHE A 191 -5.83 3.51 -17.93
CA PHE A 191 -4.46 3.99 -17.82
C PHE A 191 -3.95 4.51 -19.17
N ASP A 192 -3.34 5.70 -19.16
CA ASP A 192 -2.90 6.41 -20.36
C ASP A 192 -1.46 6.94 -20.24
N ASN A 193 -0.60 6.21 -19.52
CA ASN A 193 0.78 6.62 -19.25
C ASN A 193 0.89 7.89 -18.38
N PHE A 194 0.06 7.99 -17.33
CA PHE A 194 0.05 9.10 -16.36
C PHE A 194 -0.27 10.49 -16.96
N ASN A 195 -1.04 10.53 -18.05
CA ASN A 195 -1.43 11.77 -18.72
C ASN A 195 -2.80 12.27 -18.23
N ARG A 196 -3.74 11.36 -17.95
CA ARG A 196 -5.03 11.71 -17.35
C ARG A 196 -4.88 12.12 -15.90
N THR A 197 -5.90 12.82 -15.43
CA THR A 197 -6.12 12.99 -13.99
C THR A 197 -6.34 11.63 -13.33
N PRO A 198 -5.65 11.35 -12.20
CA PRO A 198 -5.73 10.04 -11.54
C PRO A 198 -7.05 9.82 -10.80
N LEU A 199 -7.77 10.91 -10.49
CA LEU A 199 -9.03 10.89 -9.77
C LEU A 199 -10.20 10.49 -10.69
N PRO A 200 -11.26 9.86 -10.15
CA PRO A 200 -12.51 9.68 -10.89
C PRO A 200 -13.09 11.01 -11.40
N GLN A 201 -13.58 10.99 -12.64
CA GLN A 201 -14.20 12.15 -13.30
C GLN A 201 -15.73 12.05 -13.39
N THR A 202 -16.29 10.85 -13.24
CA THR A 202 -17.74 10.61 -13.23
C THR A 202 -18.14 9.75 -12.03
N ILE A 203 -19.45 9.72 -11.73
CA ILE A 203 -20.02 8.84 -10.71
C ILE A 203 -19.71 7.38 -11.03
N ASP A 204 -19.86 6.98 -12.30
CA ASP A 204 -19.61 5.62 -12.74
C ASP A 204 -18.14 5.22 -12.60
N GLU A 205 -17.20 6.12 -12.95
CA GLU A 205 -15.78 5.88 -12.69
C GLU A 205 -15.50 5.71 -11.19
N TYR A 206 -16.15 6.47 -10.32
CA TYR A 206 -15.91 6.34 -8.89
C TYR A 206 -16.49 5.05 -8.32
N LYS A 207 -17.68 4.64 -8.77
CA LYS A 207 -18.28 3.35 -8.40
C LYS A 207 -17.41 2.19 -8.88
N HIS A 208 -16.94 2.23 -10.13
CA HIS A 208 -16.03 1.23 -10.67
C HIS A 208 -14.72 1.17 -9.88
N TYR A 209 -14.08 2.32 -9.61
CA TYR A 209 -12.87 2.38 -8.79
C TYR A 209 -13.10 1.76 -7.39
N LYS A 210 -14.22 2.10 -6.74
CA LYS A 210 -14.60 1.59 -5.42
C LYS A 210 -14.73 0.07 -5.44
N GLU A 211 -15.53 -0.47 -6.36
CA GLU A 211 -15.80 -1.91 -6.48
C GLU A 211 -14.52 -2.69 -6.80
N HIS A 212 -13.72 -2.20 -7.76
CA HIS A 212 -12.46 -2.83 -8.11
C HIS A 212 -11.48 -2.83 -6.93
N THR A 213 -11.32 -1.69 -6.25
CA THR A 213 -10.44 -1.57 -5.06
C THR A 213 -10.87 -2.50 -3.94
N ILE A 214 -12.17 -2.58 -3.64
CA ILE A 214 -12.70 -3.51 -2.63
C ILE A 214 -12.40 -4.96 -3.02
N ASN A 215 -12.60 -5.33 -4.28
CA ASN A 215 -12.33 -6.68 -4.78
C ASN A 215 -10.84 -7.04 -4.66
N LEU A 216 -9.94 -6.15 -5.06
CA LEU A 216 -8.48 -6.35 -4.93
C LEU A 216 -8.06 -6.59 -3.47
N ILE A 217 -8.57 -5.77 -2.55
CA ILE A 217 -8.27 -5.92 -1.12
C ILE A 217 -8.85 -7.22 -0.55
N LYS A 218 -10.09 -7.59 -0.91
CA LYS A 218 -10.69 -8.87 -0.49
C LYS A 218 -9.86 -10.06 -0.96
N LYS A 219 -9.40 -10.06 -2.21
CA LYS A 219 -8.53 -11.11 -2.75
C LYS A 219 -7.19 -11.17 -2.03
N ARG A 220 -6.54 -10.01 -1.81
CA ARG A 220 -5.28 -9.94 -1.06
C ARG A 220 -5.43 -10.39 0.39
N ASN A 221 -6.53 -10.04 1.06
CA ASN A 221 -6.85 -10.54 2.41
C ASN A 221 -6.90 -12.07 2.42
N LYS A 222 -7.62 -12.67 1.46
CA LYS A 222 -7.69 -14.13 1.33
C LYS A 222 -6.31 -14.75 1.11
N ARG A 223 -5.51 -14.16 0.20
CA ARG A 223 -4.13 -14.60 -0.07
C ARG A 223 -3.23 -14.52 1.15
N ILE A 224 -3.37 -13.46 1.95
CA ILE A 224 -2.65 -13.31 3.22
C ILE A 224 -3.01 -14.45 4.18
N LEU A 225 -4.30 -14.76 4.33
CA LEU A 225 -4.75 -15.86 5.18
C LEU A 225 -4.22 -17.23 4.70
N GLU A 226 -4.29 -17.49 3.39
CA GLU A 226 -3.78 -18.71 2.76
C GLU A 226 -2.25 -18.85 2.94
N SER A 227 -1.50 -17.74 2.94
CA SER A 227 -0.04 -17.77 3.13
C SER A 227 0.42 -18.08 4.56
N LEU A 228 -0.50 -18.02 5.54
CA LEU A 228 -0.24 -18.31 6.95
C LEU A 228 -0.66 -19.74 7.34
N SER A 229 -1.27 -20.47 6.41
CA SER A 229 -1.74 -21.85 6.59
C SER A 229 -0.65 -22.85 6.18
#